data_AF-A0A960IZU1-F1
#
_entry.id   AF-A0A960IZU1-F1
#
_cell.length_a   1.000
_cell.length_b   1.000
_cell.length_c   1.000
_cell.angle_alpha   90.00
_cell.angle_beta   90.00
_cell.angle_gamma   90.00
#
_symmetry.space_group_name_H-M   'P 1'
#
loop_
_entity.id
_entity.type
_entity.pdbx_description
1 polymer ?
#
loop_
_entity_poly.entity_id
_entity_poly.type
_entity_poly.pdbx_seq_one_letter_code
_entity_poly.pdbx_strand_id
1 'polypeptide(L)'
;VNFADGRIKAYPKTGNATSSVYYARFVRGGDGYGDSTFTDGGDGTVTDDATGLVWMQVDSGDEQVADAVAATSRADGTLDWQEALAFCADLSYAGVDDWRLPDAKELQGLVDYSRSPDTTGSAAIDPVFATTPITDEGGADGFGAYWTSTSFSPGLDAYIVNFGEALGLVGGEYVDAHGAGSVRTDPKQGEPQEGAGPQGDIRRVYDFARCVRDDGAGGGAPSPL
;
A
#
# COMPACT_ATOMS: atom_id res chain seq x y z
N VAL A 1 -3.04 -9.53 13.82
CA VAL A 1 -2.82 -8.13 14.28
C VAL A 1 -2.71 -8.09 15.80
N ASN A 2 -1.58 -7.62 16.30
CA ASN A 2 -1.38 -7.24 17.69
C ASN A 2 -2.08 -5.90 17.93
N PHE A 3 -3.13 -5.89 18.75
CA PHE A 3 -3.92 -4.69 19.02
C PHE A 3 -3.21 -3.66 19.89
N ALA A 4 -2.04 -3.97 20.46
CA ALA A 4 -1.25 -3.01 21.22
C ALA A 4 -0.40 -2.10 20.32
N ASP A 5 0.06 -2.58 19.17
CA ASP A 5 1.01 -1.87 18.31
C ASP A 5 0.71 -1.97 16.80
N GLY A 6 -0.39 -2.60 16.40
CA GLY A 6 -0.82 -2.73 15.01
C GLY A 6 -0.04 -3.75 14.18
N ARG A 7 0.99 -4.42 14.73
CA ARG A 7 1.79 -5.38 13.96
C ARG A 7 0.94 -6.58 13.51
N ILE A 8 1.09 -7.02 12.26
CA ILE A 8 0.36 -8.18 11.74
C ILE A 8 0.79 -9.49 12.45
N LYS A 9 2.03 -9.55 12.99
CA LYS A 9 2.53 -10.65 13.84
C LYS A 9 1.96 -10.56 15.27
N ALA A 10 1.26 -11.60 15.71
CA ALA A 10 0.71 -11.69 17.06
C ALA A 10 1.77 -12.17 18.06
N TYR A 11 2.06 -11.37 19.07
CA TYR A 11 2.87 -11.81 20.21
C TYR A 11 1.98 -12.42 21.29
N PRO A 12 2.39 -13.55 21.88
CA PRO A 12 1.66 -14.10 23.00
C PRO A 12 1.73 -13.14 24.20
N LYS A 13 0.62 -12.99 24.91
CA LYS A 13 0.57 -12.33 26.22
C LYS A 13 1.50 -13.04 27.21
N THR A 14 1.49 -14.37 27.17
CA THR A 14 2.35 -15.26 27.95
C THR A 14 2.51 -16.57 27.18
N GLY A 15 3.64 -17.26 27.37
CA GLY A 15 3.84 -18.61 26.83
C GLY A 15 5.13 -18.82 26.07
N ASN A 16 5.22 -19.97 25.40
CA ASN A 16 6.31 -20.36 24.51
C ASN A 16 5.75 -20.85 23.16
N ALA A 17 6.62 -21.29 22.25
CA ALA A 17 6.26 -21.76 20.91
C ALA A 17 5.20 -22.90 20.88
N THR A 18 5.00 -23.61 21.99
CA THR A 18 4.07 -24.76 22.08
C THR A 18 2.83 -24.51 22.95
N SER A 19 2.82 -23.42 23.73
CA SER A 19 1.71 -23.06 24.61
C SER A 19 1.71 -21.55 24.81
N SER A 20 0.82 -20.86 24.12
CA SER A 20 0.76 -19.40 24.07
C SER A 20 -0.67 -18.89 24.32
N VAL A 21 -0.80 -17.84 25.13
CA VAL A 21 -2.06 -17.14 25.39
C VAL A 21 -2.08 -15.86 24.57
N TYR A 22 -3.14 -15.64 23.80
CA TYR A 22 -3.30 -14.44 22.96
C TYR A 22 -4.51 -13.61 23.40
N TYR A 23 -4.47 -12.31 23.13
CA TYR A 23 -5.68 -11.51 23.15
C TYR A 23 -6.50 -11.81 21.89
N ALA A 24 -7.77 -12.13 22.06
CA ALA A 24 -8.72 -12.26 20.96
C ALA A 24 -9.77 -11.15 21.07
N ARG A 25 -10.10 -10.52 19.94
CA ARG A 25 -11.27 -9.66 19.80
C ARG A 25 -12.17 -10.30 18.78
N PHE A 26 -13.36 -10.72 19.22
CA PHE A 26 -14.41 -11.13 18.30
C PHE A 26 -15.11 -9.87 17.82
N VAL A 27 -15.13 -9.66 16.51
CA VAL A 27 -15.86 -8.57 15.87
C VAL A 27 -17.03 -9.17 15.08
N ARG A 28 -18.13 -8.43 15.00
CA ARG A 28 -19.28 -8.72 14.15
C ARG A 28 -19.52 -7.46 13.32
N GLY A 29 -19.44 -7.56 12.01
CA GLY A 29 -19.77 -6.50 11.06
C GLY A 29 -21.17 -6.66 10.47
N GLY A 30 -21.69 -5.58 9.86
CA GLY A 30 -22.85 -5.61 8.97
C GLY A 30 -22.47 -6.03 7.55
N ASP A 31 -23.47 -6.30 6.71
CA ASP A 31 -23.38 -6.97 5.40
C ASP A 31 -22.66 -6.17 4.27
N GLY A 32 -21.55 -5.49 4.56
CA GLY A 32 -20.79 -4.73 3.54
C GLY A 32 -19.37 -4.27 3.93
N TYR A 33 -18.85 -4.67 5.09
CA TYR A 33 -17.44 -4.38 5.42
C TYR A 33 -16.53 -5.31 4.60
N GLY A 34 -15.75 -4.72 3.68
CA GLY A 34 -14.83 -5.45 2.79
C GLY A 34 -15.35 -5.63 1.35
N ASP A 35 -16.56 -5.17 1.04
CA ASP A 35 -17.06 -5.10 -0.34
C ASP A 35 -16.77 -3.70 -0.90
N SER A 36 -15.53 -3.46 -1.33
CA SER A 36 -15.18 -2.23 -2.05
C SER A 36 -15.80 -2.28 -3.43
N THR A 37 -16.70 -1.34 -3.74
CA THR A 37 -17.28 -1.18 -5.08
C THR A 37 -16.62 0.04 -5.70
N PHE A 38 -15.99 -0.16 -6.86
CA PHE A 38 -15.27 0.88 -7.57
C PHE A 38 -15.97 1.23 -8.86
N THR A 39 -16.15 2.53 -9.10
CA THR A 39 -16.75 3.07 -10.31
C THR A 39 -15.71 3.88 -11.08
N ASP A 40 -15.43 3.48 -12.32
CA ASP A 40 -14.57 4.25 -13.24
C ASP A 40 -15.30 5.53 -13.68
N GLY A 41 -14.67 6.69 -13.45
CA GLY A 41 -15.18 7.99 -13.87
C GLY A 41 -15.01 8.28 -15.37
N GLY A 42 -14.12 7.55 -16.04
CA GLY A 42 -13.77 7.75 -17.46
C GLY A 42 -12.91 8.99 -17.73
N ASP A 43 -12.41 9.65 -16.68
CA ASP A 43 -11.62 10.87 -16.71
C ASP A 43 -10.23 10.71 -16.07
N GLY A 44 -9.83 9.46 -15.79
CA GLY A 44 -8.61 9.12 -15.05
C GLY A 44 -8.82 8.97 -13.54
N THR A 45 -10.06 9.08 -13.05
CA THR A 45 -10.40 8.86 -11.65
C THR A 45 -11.26 7.60 -11.43
N VAL A 46 -11.18 7.06 -10.22
CA VAL A 46 -12.00 5.94 -9.75
C VAL A 46 -12.67 6.33 -8.44
N THR A 47 -13.99 6.25 -8.38
CA THR A 47 -14.75 6.47 -7.13
C THR A 47 -14.85 5.17 -6.35
N ASP A 48 -14.49 5.20 -5.07
CA ASP A 48 -14.79 4.15 -4.10
C ASP A 48 -16.17 4.43 -3.49
N ASP A 49 -17.19 3.71 -3.95
CA ASP A 49 -18.58 3.90 -3.52
C ASP A 49 -18.81 3.55 -2.05
N ALA A 50 -17.91 2.79 -1.43
CA ALA A 50 -18.03 2.40 -0.02
C ALA A 50 -17.54 3.51 0.93
N THR A 51 -16.51 4.27 0.52
CA THR A 51 -15.90 5.32 1.35
C THR A 51 -16.22 6.74 0.89
N GLY A 52 -16.65 6.91 -0.36
CA GLY A 52 -16.77 8.22 -1.00
C GLY A 52 -15.43 8.85 -1.37
N LEU A 53 -14.33 8.10 -1.30
CA LEU A 53 -13.02 8.59 -1.75
C LEU A 53 -12.92 8.52 -3.27
N VAL A 54 -12.16 9.45 -3.85
CA VAL A 54 -11.83 9.43 -5.28
C VAL A 54 -10.33 9.19 -5.42
N TRP A 55 -9.97 8.22 -6.24
CA TRP A 55 -8.63 7.74 -6.44
C TRP A 55 -8.15 8.06 -7.85
N MET A 56 -6.84 8.24 -8.01
CA MET A 56 -6.24 8.16 -9.33
C MET A 56 -6.38 6.72 -9.86
N GLN A 57 -6.79 6.61 -11.13
CA GLN A 57 -6.82 5.33 -11.83
C GLN A 57 -5.41 4.78 -12.08
N VAL A 58 -4.44 5.67 -12.27
CA VAL A 58 -3.02 5.35 -12.48
C VAL A 58 -2.18 5.55 -11.22
N ASP A 59 -0.97 5.00 -11.22
CA ASP A 59 0.03 5.23 -10.19
C ASP A 59 1.19 6.10 -10.70
N SER A 60 2.14 6.44 -9.83
CA SER A 60 3.28 7.29 -10.15
C SER A 60 4.23 6.74 -11.22
N GLY A 61 4.15 5.45 -11.56
CA GLY A 61 4.91 4.81 -12.64
C GLY A 61 4.25 4.89 -14.01
N ASP A 62 3.00 5.35 -14.10
CA ASP A 62 2.26 5.42 -15.35
C ASP A 62 2.73 6.59 -16.24
N GLU A 63 2.73 6.37 -17.55
CA GLU A 63 3.16 7.37 -18.53
C GLU A 63 2.34 8.67 -18.48
N GLN A 64 1.07 8.61 -18.05
CA GLN A 64 0.20 9.76 -17.94
C GLN A 64 0.67 10.79 -16.90
N VAL A 65 1.51 10.37 -15.94
CA VAL A 65 2.06 11.24 -14.89
C VAL A 65 3.59 11.31 -14.92
N ALA A 66 4.23 10.86 -16.01
CA ALA A 66 5.69 10.84 -16.15
C ALA A 66 6.33 12.23 -15.94
N ASP A 67 5.70 13.30 -16.42
CA ASP A 67 6.19 14.68 -16.23
C ASP A 67 6.24 15.09 -14.76
N ALA A 68 5.30 14.59 -13.94
CA ALA A 68 5.24 14.91 -12.51
C ALA A 68 6.32 14.18 -11.70
N VAL A 69 6.84 13.04 -12.19
CA VAL A 69 7.94 12.31 -11.55
C VAL A 69 9.32 12.62 -12.15
N ALA A 70 9.39 13.38 -13.24
CA ALA A 70 10.64 13.64 -13.98
C ALA A 70 11.75 14.32 -13.15
N ALA A 71 11.38 15.06 -12.10
CA ALA A 71 12.33 15.75 -11.21
C ALA A 71 12.68 14.96 -9.93
N THR A 72 12.14 13.75 -9.78
CA THR A 72 12.36 12.89 -8.61
C THR A 72 13.63 12.06 -8.77
N SER A 73 14.01 11.34 -7.72
CA SER A 73 15.22 10.52 -7.67
C SER A 73 15.22 9.39 -8.70
N ARG A 74 14.04 8.88 -9.12
CA ARG A 74 13.92 7.80 -10.09
C ARG A 74 12.82 8.07 -11.12
N ALA A 75 13.19 8.00 -12.39
CA ALA A 75 12.28 8.26 -13.50
C ALA A 75 11.30 7.10 -13.81
N ASP A 76 11.41 5.98 -13.10
CA ASP A 76 10.48 4.84 -13.21
C ASP A 76 9.22 5.02 -12.35
N GLY A 77 9.09 6.15 -11.66
CA GLY A 77 7.95 6.48 -10.81
C GLY A 77 8.00 5.87 -9.41
N THR A 78 9.07 5.16 -9.04
CA THR A 78 9.33 4.80 -7.65
C THR A 78 9.92 5.98 -6.88
N LEU A 79 9.37 6.29 -5.72
CA LEU A 79 9.63 7.54 -5.00
C LEU A 79 10.12 7.24 -3.60
N ASP A 80 11.04 8.03 -3.06
CA ASP A 80 11.20 8.03 -1.60
C ASP A 80 9.95 8.59 -0.91
N TRP A 81 9.85 8.45 0.41
CA TRP A 81 8.62 8.82 1.11
C TRP A 81 8.30 10.32 1.03
N GLN A 82 9.33 11.18 1.01
CA GLN A 82 9.15 12.62 0.91
C GLN A 82 8.76 13.03 -0.51
N GLU A 83 9.34 12.39 -1.52
CA GLU A 83 8.96 12.53 -2.92
C GLU A 83 7.52 12.05 -3.15
N ALA A 84 7.07 10.96 -2.54
CA ALA A 84 5.69 10.49 -2.65
C ALA A 84 4.67 11.49 -2.05
N LEU A 85 5.01 12.11 -0.92
CA LEU A 85 4.20 13.18 -0.33
C LEU A 85 4.12 14.40 -1.26
N ALA A 86 5.27 14.85 -1.78
CA ALA A 86 5.35 16.00 -2.67
C ALA A 86 4.65 15.73 -4.00
N PHE A 87 4.85 14.56 -4.59
CA PHE A 87 4.20 14.11 -5.81
C PHE A 87 2.69 14.27 -5.70
N CYS A 88 2.05 13.66 -4.69
CA CYS A 88 0.61 13.79 -4.55
C CYS A 88 0.16 15.23 -4.24
N ALA A 89 0.89 15.97 -3.41
CA ALA A 89 0.49 17.33 -3.02
C ALA A 89 0.59 18.36 -4.15
N ASP A 90 1.53 18.18 -5.08
CA ASP A 90 1.80 19.11 -6.18
C ASP A 90 1.18 18.65 -7.51
N LEU A 91 0.58 17.45 -7.56
CA LEU A 91 0.03 16.88 -8.78
C LEU A 91 -1.22 17.63 -9.26
N SER A 92 -1.24 17.99 -10.53
CA SER A 92 -2.47 18.33 -11.25
C SER A 92 -2.78 17.22 -12.26
N TYR A 93 -3.87 16.49 -12.03
CA TYR A 93 -4.27 15.33 -12.83
C TYR A 93 -5.79 15.19 -12.83
N ALA A 94 -6.36 14.70 -13.93
CA ALA A 94 -7.82 14.58 -14.13
C ALA A 94 -8.59 15.90 -13.91
N GLY A 95 -7.96 17.05 -14.19
CA GLY A 95 -8.58 18.37 -14.04
C GLY A 95 -8.69 18.88 -12.60
N VAL A 96 -8.05 18.23 -11.63
CA VAL A 96 -8.02 18.62 -10.21
C VAL A 96 -6.59 18.60 -9.66
N ASP A 97 -6.37 19.29 -8.54
CA ASP A 97 -5.05 19.56 -7.94
C ASP A 97 -5.01 19.42 -6.40
N ASP A 98 -6.04 18.80 -5.81
CA ASP A 98 -6.20 18.59 -4.37
C ASP A 98 -5.90 17.12 -3.95
N TRP A 99 -4.99 16.49 -4.68
CA TRP A 99 -4.54 15.13 -4.42
C TRP A 99 -3.70 15.05 -3.13
N ARG A 100 -3.77 13.91 -2.44
CA ARG A 100 -2.94 13.60 -1.27
C ARG A 100 -2.50 12.15 -1.27
N LEU A 101 -1.40 11.88 -0.57
CA LEU A 101 -0.97 10.51 -0.31
C LEU A 101 -1.95 9.86 0.70
N PRO A 102 -2.51 8.67 0.42
CA PRO A 102 -3.49 8.01 1.27
C PRO A 102 -2.85 7.59 2.60
N ASP A 103 -3.66 7.50 3.65
CA ASP A 103 -3.24 6.84 4.88
C ASP A 103 -3.20 5.31 4.73
N ALA A 104 -2.65 4.61 5.72
CA ALA A 104 -2.46 3.17 5.63
C ALA A 104 -3.76 2.37 5.59
N LYS A 105 -4.86 2.88 6.16
CA LYS A 105 -6.17 2.20 6.13
C LYS A 105 -6.86 2.42 4.80
N GLU A 106 -6.80 3.64 4.27
CA GLU A 106 -7.34 3.97 2.95
C GLU A 106 -6.68 3.11 1.88
N LEU A 107 -5.35 3.07 1.83
CA LEU A 107 -4.63 2.30 0.82
C LEU A 107 -4.83 0.78 1.00
N GLN A 108 -4.89 0.29 2.25
CA GLN A 108 -5.23 -1.10 2.50
C GLN A 108 -6.66 -1.44 2.05
N GLY A 109 -7.57 -0.48 2.04
CA GLY A 109 -8.95 -0.65 1.56
C GLY A 109 -9.07 -0.99 0.08
N LEU A 110 -8.02 -0.74 -0.72
CA LEU A 110 -7.96 -1.12 -2.13
C LEU A 110 -7.54 -2.58 -2.37
N VAL A 111 -7.05 -3.28 -1.34
CA VAL A 111 -6.54 -4.64 -1.51
C VAL A 111 -7.67 -5.61 -1.82
N ASP A 112 -7.57 -6.30 -2.95
CA ASP A 112 -8.42 -7.44 -3.31
C ASP A 112 -7.70 -8.75 -2.96
N TYR A 113 -8.08 -9.35 -1.81
CA TYR A 113 -7.51 -10.60 -1.32
C TYR A 113 -7.91 -11.84 -2.14
N SER A 114 -8.76 -11.72 -3.16
CA SER A 114 -9.02 -12.79 -4.13
C SER A 114 -7.98 -12.84 -5.26
N ARG A 115 -7.09 -11.84 -5.33
CA ARG A 115 -6.10 -11.66 -6.40
C ARG A 115 -4.69 -11.63 -5.84
N SER A 116 -3.74 -12.19 -6.58
CA SER A 116 -2.31 -12.10 -6.29
C SER A 116 -1.49 -12.51 -7.52
N PRO A 117 -0.18 -12.20 -7.56
CA PRO A 117 0.71 -12.73 -8.60
C PRO A 117 0.62 -14.26 -8.71
N ASP A 118 0.71 -14.97 -7.58
CA ASP A 118 0.64 -16.43 -7.55
C ASP A 118 -0.71 -17.03 -7.95
N THR A 119 -1.83 -16.37 -7.61
CA THR A 119 -3.18 -16.95 -7.78
C THR A 119 -3.80 -16.56 -9.11
N THR A 120 -3.63 -15.30 -9.52
CA THR A 120 -4.31 -14.71 -10.68
C THR A 120 -3.35 -14.10 -11.70
N GLY A 121 -2.04 -14.07 -11.44
CA GLY A 121 -1.06 -13.41 -12.31
C GLY A 121 -1.25 -11.90 -12.38
N SER A 122 -1.82 -11.30 -11.33
CA SER A 122 -2.14 -9.86 -11.30
C SER A 122 -1.85 -9.25 -9.93
N ALA A 123 -1.77 -7.92 -9.87
CA ALA A 123 -1.77 -7.19 -8.62
C ALA A 123 -3.02 -7.53 -7.77
N ALA A 124 -2.88 -7.46 -6.45
CA ALA A 124 -3.93 -7.68 -5.46
C ALA A 124 -4.85 -6.44 -5.31
N ILE A 125 -5.41 -5.97 -6.41
CA ILE A 125 -6.28 -4.79 -6.50
C ILE A 125 -7.29 -4.99 -7.63
N ASP A 126 -8.42 -4.28 -7.57
CA ASP A 126 -9.41 -4.27 -8.64
C ASP A 126 -8.78 -3.84 -9.99
N PRO A 127 -9.02 -4.55 -11.10
CA PRO A 127 -8.47 -4.22 -12.43
C PRO A 127 -8.85 -2.84 -12.99
N VAL A 128 -9.82 -2.13 -12.39
CA VAL A 128 -10.08 -0.74 -12.73
C VAL A 128 -8.86 0.14 -12.49
N PHE A 129 -7.99 -0.23 -11.54
CA PHE A 129 -6.75 0.46 -11.25
C PHE A 129 -5.60 -0.07 -12.12
N ALA A 130 -4.98 0.82 -12.90
CA ALA A 130 -3.76 0.52 -13.61
C ALA A 130 -2.60 0.40 -12.61
N THR A 131 -1.86 -0.70 -12.66
CA THR A 131 -0.72 -0.97 -11.77
C THR A 131 0.56 -1.17 -12.57
N THR A 132 1.57 -0.36 -12.30
CA THR A 132 2.87 -0.44 -12.97
C THR A 132 3.60 -1.73 -12.59
N PRO A 133 4.00 -2.57 -13.57
CA PRO A 133 4.76 -3.78 -13.30
C PRO A 133 6.21 -3.43 -12.92
N ILE A 134 6.82 -4.31 -12.13
CA ILE A 134 8.24 -4.25 -11.78
C ILE A 134 8.95 -5.54 -12.18
N THR A 135 10.28 -5.46 -12.31
CA THR A 135 11.13 -6.64 -12.14
C THR A 135 11.65 -6.63 -10.71
N ASP A 136 11.33 -7.66 -9.94
CA ASP A 136 11.71 -7.76 -8.54
C ASP A 136 13.19 -8.11 -8.31
N GLU A 137 13.60 -8.19 -7.06
CA GLU A 137 14.97 -8.50 -6.65
C GLU A 137 15.42 -9.92 -7.04
N GLY A 138 14.46 -10.83 -7.26
CA GLY A 138 14.69 -12.18 -7.80
C GLY A 138 14.77 -12.23 -9.33
N GLY A 139 14.46 -11.12 -10.01
CA GLY A 139 14.44 -11.00 -11.47
C GLY A 139 13.12 -11.45 -12.12
N ALA A 140 12.05 -11.65 -11.33
CA ALA A 140 10.74 -12.01 -11.84
C ALA A 140 9.88 -10.76 -12.09
N ASP A 141 8.96 -10.86 -13.06
CA ASP A 141 7.97 -9.80 -13.29
C ASP A 141 6.89 -9.86 -12.21
N GLY A 142 6.54 -8.70 -11.65
CA GLY A 142 5.58 -8.61 -10.56
C GLY A 142 5.03 -7.20 -10.38
N PHE A 143 4.56 -6.92 -9.16
CA PHE A 143 4.00 -5.61 -8.79
C PHE A 143 4.61 -5.13 -7.47
N GLY A 144 4.75 -3.81 -7.34
CA GLY A 144 5.43 -3.19 -6.22
C GLY A 144 4.56 -2.97 -4.97
N ALA A 145 5.17 -2.29 -4.01
CA ALA A 145 4.49 -1.70 -2.88
C ALA A 145 4.24 -0.21 -3.12
N TYR A 146 3.33 0.33 -2.31
CA TYR A 146 2.88 1.70 -2.42
C TYR A 146 2.98 2.40 -1.07
N TRP A 147 3.46 3.63 -1.10
CA TRP A 147 3.60 4.48 0.08
C TRP A 147 2.25 4.90 0.66
N THR A 148 2.23 5.03 1.99
CA THR A 148 1.16 5.68 2.73
C THR A 148 1.71 6.92 3.44
N SER A 149 0.86 7.89 3.75
CA SER A 149 1.21 9.05 4.59
C SER A 149 1.41 8.69 6.07
N THR A 150 1.15 7.44 6.47
CA THR A 150 1.20 7.00 7.86
C THR A 150 2.63 6.65 8.26
N SER A 151 3.20 7.43 9.17
CA SER A 151 4.53 7.15 9.75
C SER A 151 4.47 6.02 10.79
N PHE A 152 5.48 5.16 10.78
CA PHE A 152 5.69 4.16 11.84
C PHE A 152 6.54 4.75 12.96
N SER A 153 6.15 4.57 14.23
CA SER A 153 6.91 5.09 15.37
C SER A 153 8.22 4.31 15.56
N PRO A 154 9.41 4.96 15.61
CA PRO A 154 9.65 6.35 16.06
C PRO A 154 9.69 7.45 14.97
N GLY A 155 9.27 7.16 13.74
CA GLY A 155 9.11 8.13 12.64
C GLY A 155 10.14 8.00 11.52
N LEU A 156 11.08 7.06 11.64
CA LEU A 156 12.12 6.75 10.65
C LEU A 156 11.57 6.00 9.44
N ASP A 157 10.51 5.23 9.66
CA ASP A 157 9.85 4.41 8.67
C ASP A 157 8.42 4.92 8.44
N ALA A 158 7.83 4.55 7.30
CA ALA A 158 6.41 4.73 7.01
C ALA A 158 5.78 3.40 6.57
N TYR A 159 4.46 3.30 6.68
CA TYR A 159 3.76 2.10 6.24
C TYR A 159 3.65 2.06 4.71
N ILE A 160 3.77 0.85 4.17
CA ILE A 160 3.57 0.50 2.76
C ILE A 160 2.53 -0.61 2.65
N VAL A 161 1.83 -0.65 1.51
CA VAL A 161 0.93 -1.76 1.15
C VAL A 161 1.47 -2.44 -0.10
N ASN A 162 1.69 -3.74 -0.05
CA ASN A 162 2.21 -4.53 -1.17
C ASN A 162 1.05 -5.00 -2.05
N PHE A 163 1.06 -4.67 -3.33
CA PHE A 163 0.07 -5.19 -4.28
C PHE A 163 0.60 -6.37 -5.11
N GLY A 164 1.92 -6.59 -5.11
CA GLY A 164 2.55 -7.84 -5.55
C GLY A 164 3.27 -8.57 -4.42
N GLU A 165 4.29 -9.35 -4.76
CA GLU A 165 5.05 -10.15 -3.80
C GLU A 165 5.80 -9.28 -2.78
N ALA A 166 5.82 -9.74 -1.53
CA ALA A 166 6.50 -9.08 -0.43
C ALA A 166 7.70 -9.93 -0.01
N LEU A 167 8.79 -9.77 -0.78
CA LEU A 167 9.96 -10.62 -0.72
C LEU A 167 10.74 -10.51 0.60
N GLY A 168 11.40 -11.61 0.95
CA GLY A 168 12.48 -11.68 1.92
C GLY A 168 13.57 -12.64 1.47
N LEU A 169 14.81 -12.40 1.89
CA LEU A 169 15.96 -13.26 1.61
C LEU A 169 16.13 -14.31 2.72
N VAL A 170 15.62 -15.52 2.50
CA VAL A 170 15.69 -16.63 3.46
C VAL A 170 16.69 -17.66 2.98
N GLY A 171 17.79 -17.84 3.73
CA GLY A 171 18.81 -18.83 3.37
C GLY A 171 19.56 -18.52 2.06
N GLY A 172 19.52 -17.27 1.60
CA GLY A 172 20.10 -16.84 0.32
C GLY A 172 19.17 -16.96 -0.88
N GLU A 173 17.91 -17.36 -0.66
CA GLU A 173 16.88 -17.43 -1.69
C GLU A 173 15.80 -16.37 -1.44
N TYR A 174 15.38 -15.69 -2.50
CA TYR A 174 14.23 -14.80 -2.43
C TYR A 174 12.95 -15.63 -2.35
N VAL A 175 12.13 -15.31 -1.36
CA VAL A 175 10.83 -15.95 -1.15
C VAL A 175 9.79 -14.87 -0.89
N ASP A 176 8.56 -15.06 -1.40
CA ASP A 176 7.44 -14.23 -0.99
C ASP A 176 7.10 -14.51 0.49
N ALA A 177 7.67 -13.70 1.37
CA ALA A 177 7.67 -13.93 2.80
C ALA A 177 6.37 -13.45 3.48
N HIS A 178 5.64 -12.52 2.85
CA HIS A 178 4.47 -11.89 3.43
C HIS A 178 3.23 -11.87 2.53
N GLY A 179 3.38 -12.07 1.22
CA GLY A 179 2.25 -12.07 0.29
C GLY A 179 1.84 -10.68 -0.19
N ALA A 180 1.13 -10.69 -1.32
CA ALA A 180 0.34 -9.56 -1.77
C ALA A 180 -0.78 -9.24 -0.75
N GLY A 181 -1.09 -7.96 -0.61
CA GLY A 181 -1.99 -7.43 0.41
C GLY A 181 -1.36 -7.25 1.80
N SER A 182 -0.06 -7.50 1.94
CA SER A 182 0.65 -7.29 3.20
C SER A 182 0.93 -5.81 3.47
N VAL A 183 0.66 -5.39 4.71
CA VAL A 183 1.04 -4.06 5.23
C VAL A 183 2.38 -4.18 5.94
N ARG A 184 3.38 -3.46 5.44
CA ARG A 184 4.76 -3.48 5.96
C ARG A 184 5.22 -2.05 6.25
N THR A 185 6.49 -1.90 6.58
CA THR A 185 7.10 -0.59 6.83
C THR A 185 8.43 -0.49 6.10
N ASP A 186 8.69 0.66 5.48
CA ASP A 186 9.96 0.93 4.81
C ASP A 186 10.61 2.24 5.29
N PRO A 187 11.96 2.36 5.21
CA PRO A 187 12.63 3.58 5.62
C PRO A 187 12.21 4.68 4.70
N LYS A 188 11.98 5.87 5.26
CA LYS A 188 11.53 7.01 4.47
C LYS A 188 12.57 7.53 3.46
N GLN A 189 13.83 7.15 3.63
CA GLN A 189 14.98 7.63 2.88
C GLN A 189 16.17 6.67 3.03
N GLY A 190 17.15 6.81 2.15
CA GLY A 190 18.38 6.01 2.16
C GLY A 190 18.47 5.08 0.95
N GLU A 191 19.21 4.00 1.11
CA GLU A 191 19.42 3.01 0.05
C GLU A 191 18.62 1.73 0.32
N PRO A 192 18.19 1.02 -0.74
CA PRO A 192 17.58 -0.30 -0.61
C PRO A 192 18.46 -1.23 0.23
N GLN A 193 17.82 -2.03 1.10
CA GLN A 193 18.53 -2.91 2.02
C GLN A 193 17.70 -4.14 2.39
N GLU A 194 18.37 -5.15 2.94
CA GLU A 194 17.69 -6.26 3.59
C GLU A 194 17.38 -5.89 5.05
N GLY A 195 16.23 -6.35 5.54
CA GLY A 195 15.82 -6.23 6.93
C GLY A 195 16.63 -7.17 7.81
N ALA A 196 17.01 -6.71 9.00
CA ALA A 196 17.81 -7.48 9.96
C ALA A 196 17.05 -8.66 10.62
N GLY A 197 15.82 -8.93 10.20
CA GLY A 197 15.00 -10.02 10.71
C GLY A 197 15.38 -11.38 10.10
N PRO A 198 14.90 -12.50 10.67
CA PRO A 198 15.22 -13.85 10.18
C PRO A 198 14.72 -14.13 8.76
N GLN A 199 13.81 -13.29 8.26
CA GLN A 199 13.25 -13.39 6.91
C GLN A 199 14.03 -12.56 5.88
N GLY A 200 15.00 -11.73 6.29
CA GLY A 200 15.78 -10.91 5.35
C GLY A 200 14.89 -9.99 4.51
N ASP A 201 13.82 -9.47 5.12
CA ASP A 201 12.78 -8.68 4.48
C ASP A 201 13.34 -7.64 3.50
N ILE A 202 12.92 -7.66 2.23
CA ILE A 202 13.36 -6.64 1.28
C ILE A 202 12.74 -5.29 1.64
N ARG A 203 13.59 -4.26 1.62
CA ARG A 203 13.29 -2.85 1.88
C ARG A 203 13.77 -2.03 0.69
N ARG A 204 12.84 -1.47 -0.08
CA ARG A 204 13.13 -0.81 -1.35
C ARG A 204 13.44 0.66 -1.19
N VAL A 205 12.92 1.33 -0.16
CA VAL A 205 12.99 2.79 0.07
C VAL A 205 12.28 3.63 -1.00
N TYR A 206 12.20 3.10 -2.21
CA TYR A 206 11.56 3.70 -3.36
C TYR A 206 10.37 2.82 -3.76
N ASP A 207 9.17 3.29 -3.45
CA ASP A 207 7.91 2.61 -3.69
C ASP A 207 6.98 3.53 -4.50
N PHE A 208 5.93 2.98 -5.11
CA PHE A 208 5.00 3.78 -5.90
C PHE A 208 4.07 4.63 -5.02
N ALA A 209 3.42 5.61 -5.63
CA ALA A 209 2.34 6.38 -5.02
C ALA A 209 1.07 6.26 -5.87
N ARG A 210 -0.08 6.11 -5.20
CA ARG A 210 -1.41 6.30 -5.79
C ARG A 210 -2.13 7.33 -4.94
N CYS A 211 -2.45 8.47 -5.53
CA CYS A 211 -3.03 9.55 -4.76
C CYS A 211 -4.54 9.37 -4.63
N VAL A 212 -5.06 9.91 -3.54
CA VAL A 212 -6.48 9.94 -3.20
C VAL A 212 -6.88 11.38 -2.92
N ARG A 213 -8.17 11.66 -3.05
CA ARG A 213 -8.79 12.90 -2.59
C ARG A 213 -10.13 12.57 -1.95
N ASP A 214 -10.58 13.49 -1.11
CA ASP A 214 -11.94 13.45 -0.60
C ASP A 214 -12.90 13.93 -1.72
N ASP A 215 -14.09 13.34 -1.81
CA ASP A 215 -15.12 13.87 -2.71
C ASP A 215 -15.47 15.31 -2.26
N GLY A 216 -15.42 16.25 -3.21
CA GLY A 216 -15.78 17.66 -2.99
C GLY A 216 -17.25 17.85 -2.58
N ALA A 217 -18.06 16.78 -2.59
CA ALA A 217 -19.37 16.74 -1.96
C ALA A 217 -19.27 16.76 -0.42
N GLY A 218 -19.10 17.98 0.12
CA GLY A 218 -18.93 18.29 1.53
C GLY A 218 -19.53 17.35 2.58
N GLY A 219 -18.67 16.89 3.49
CA GLY A 219 -18.95 16.86 4.93
C GLY A 219 -20.11 15.98 5.38
N GLY A 220 -20.06 14.68 5.07
CA GLY A 220 -20.76 13.68 5.87
C GLY A 220 -20.02 13.50 7.20
N ALA A 221 -20.63 13.95 8.30
CA ALA A 221 -20.07 13.74 9.65
C ALA A 221 -19.70 12.26 9.88
N PRO A 222 -18.60 11.97 10.60
CA PRO A 222 -18.25 10.59 10.93
C PRO A 222 -19.43 9.95 11.68
N SER A 223 -19.89 8.81 11.19
CA SER A 223 -20.89 8.01 11.90
C SER A 223 -20.35 7.70 13.31
N PRO A 224 -21.05 8.15 14.38
CA PRO A 224 -20.63 7.84 15.72
C PRO A 224 -20.82 6.33 15.96
N LEU A 225 -19.76 5.70 16.49
CA LEU A 225 -19.77 4.36 17.05
C LEU A 225 -20.81 4.21 18.18
#